data_AF-A0A3D3WF97-F1
#
_entry.id   AF-A0A3D3WF97-F1
#
_cell.length_a   1.000
_cell.length_b   1.000
_cell.length_c   1.000
_cell.angle_alpha   90.00
_cell.angle_beta   90.00
_cell.angle_gamma   90.00
#
_symmetry.space_group_name_H-M   'P 1'
#
loop_
_entity.id
_entity.type
_entity.pdbx_description
1 polymer ?
#
loop_
_entity_poly.entity_id
_entity_poly.type
_entity_poly.pdbx_seq_one_letter_code
_entity_poly.pdbx_strand_id
1 'polypeptide(L)'
;MMGQIALISIWTADIVMMGWIDTDALAAGTQANRMYQPLYFIAIGLTLAVSPLTSQALGGKKQRIARQVLRMGIWMALLYGIMTIIPMWHGEAILLWMRQDPAIAEQAALYLQLMGLGMPFTFIFFVLRNYISAYQ
;
A
#
# COMPACT_ATOMS: atom_id res chain seq x y z
N MET A 1 12.02 8.42 15.97
CA MET A 1 11.24 9.68 15.86
C MET A 1 11.65 10.50 14.65
N MET A 2 12.95 10.78 14.41
CA MET A 2 13.41 11.53 13.24
C MET A 2 12.89 10.99 11.88
N GLY A 3 12.93 9.66 11.67
CA GLY A 3 12.44 9.07 10.41
C GLY A 3 10.93 9.21 10.17
N GLN A 4 10.10 9.23 11.23
CA GLN A 4 8.66 9.46 11.09
C GLN A 4 8.35 10.91 10.76
N ILE A 5 9.09 11.86 11.37
CA ILE A 5 8.96 13.29 11.04
C ILE A 5 9.31 13.51 9.57
N ALA A 6 10.41 12.92 9.09
CA ALA A 6 10.79 13.02 7.68
C ALA A 6 9.71 12.50 6.72
N LEU A 7 9.09 11.33 7.03
CA LEU A 7 8.00 10.78 6.22
C LEU A 7 6.78 11.71 6.18
N ILE A 8 6.38 12.27 7.33
CA ILE A 8 5.25 13.21 7.41
C ILE A 8 5.55 14.49 6.62
N SER A 9 6.80 14.98 6.66
CA SER A 9 7.22 16.15 5.89
C SER A 9 7.14 15.91 4.38
N ILE A 10 7.57 14.73 3.90
CA ILE A 10 7.45 14.37 2.48
C ILE A 10 5.99 14.38 2.04
N TRP A 11 5.10 13.71 2.79
CA TRP A 11 3.67 13.69 2.46
C TRP A 11 3.02 15.08 2.47
N THR A 12 3.41 15.92 3.43
CA THR A 12 2.92 17.30 3.51
C THR A 12 3.39 18.12 2.31
N ALA A 13 4.66 17.99 1.91
CA ALA A 13 5.21 18.70 0.77
C ALA A 13 4.52 18.30 -0.54
N ASP A 14 4.25 17.00 -0.74
CA ASP A 14 3.53 16.51 -1.92
C ASP A 14 2.11 17.11 -2.02
N ILE A 15 1.39 17.19 -0.89
CA ILE A 15 0.04 17.79 -0.83
C ILE A 15 0.09 19.28 -1.17
N VAL A 16 1.05 20.03 -0.61
CA VAL A 16 1.22 21.46 -0.89
C VAL A 16 1.57 21.69 -2.36
N MET A 17 2.47 20.88 -2.94
CA MET A 17 2.87 20.98 -4.34
C MET A 17 1.69 20.73 -5.28
N MET A 18 0.88 19.69 -5.02
CA MET A 18 -0.34 19.44 -5.81
C MET A 18 -1.31 20.62 -5.74
N GLY A 19 -1.53 21.18 -4.54
CA GLY A 19 -2.42 22.33 -4.36
C GLY A 19 -1.94 23.64 -5.02
N TRP A 20 -0.63 23.80 -5.24
CA TRP A 20 -0.09 24.95 -5.98
C TRP A 20 -0.20 24.81 -7.50
N ILE A 21 -0.20 23.57 -8.01
CA ILE A 21 -0.29 23.31 -9.45
C ILE A 21 -1.75 23.40 -9.91
N ASP A 22 -2.65 22.70 -9.23
CA ASP A 22 -4.06 22.66 -9.59
C ASP A 22 -4.93 22.14 -8.43
N THR A 23 -6.03 22.83 -8.13
CA THR A 23 -6.97 22.44 -7.08
C THR A 23 -7.73 21.16 -7.42
N ASP A 24 -7.99 20.94 -8.70
CA ASP A 24 -8.70 19.75 -9.17
C ASP A 24 -7.80 18.51 -9.09
N ALA A 25 -6.53 18.65 -9.47
CA ALA A 25 -5.52 17.61 -9.25
C ALA A 25 -5.36 17.23 -7.77
N LEU A 26 -5.37 18.21 -6.85
CA LEU A 26 -5.34 17.93 -5.41
C LEU A 26 -6.62 17.18 -4.95
N ALA A 27 -7.79 17.59 -5.43
CA ALA A 27 -9.05 16.92 -5.11
C ALA A 27 -9.05 15.47 -5.65
N ALA A 28 -8.58 15.26 -6.88
CA ALA A 28 -8.44 13.94 -7.49
C ALA A 28 -7.46 13.05 -6.73
N GLY A 29 -6.28 13.55 -6.39
CA GLY A 29 -5.26 12.82 -5.62
C GLY A 29 -5.74 12.45 -4.22
N THR A 30 -6.42 13.36 -3.53
CA THR A 30 -7.00 13.07 -2.21
C THR A 30 -8.14 12.05 -2.29
N GLN A 31 -8.96 12.11 -3.32
CA GLN A 31 -10.05 11.16 -3.55
C GLN A 31 -9.51 9.76 -3.89
N ALA A 32 -8.50 9.67 -4.74
CA ALA A 32 -7.80 8.42 -5.03
C ALA A 32 -7.18 7.82 -3.76
N ASN A 33 -6.52 8.63 -2.93
CA ASN A 33 -5.90 8.17 -1.68
C ASN A 33 -6.93 7.63 -0.67
N ARG A 34 -8.14 8.22 -0.61
CA ARG A 34 -9.24 7.72 0.24
C ARG A 34 -9.70 6.32 -0.16
N MET A 35 -9.75 6.03 -1.47
CA MET A 35 -10.11 4.72 -1.98
C MET A 35 -8.95 3.71 -1.82
N TYR A 36 -7.71 4.16 -1.97
CA TYR A 36 -6.51 3.35 -1.82
C TYR A 36 -6.25 2.89 -0.37
N GLN A 37 -6.44 3.76 0.62
CA GLN A 37 -6.05 3.53 2.02
C GLN A 37 -6.62 2.24 2.66
N PRO A 38 -7.91 1.91 2.53
CA PRO A 38 -8.46 0.68 3.10
C PRO A 38 -7.78 -0.58 2.55
N LEU A 39 -7.57 -0.63 1.22
CA LEU A 39 -6.89 -1.74 0.56
C LEU A 39 -5.45 -1.89 1.06
N TYR A 40 -4.77 -0.75 1.24
CA TYR A 40 -3.42 -0.68 1.75
C TYR A 40 -3.30 -1.15 3.21
N PHE A 41 -4.22 -0.75 4.09
CA PHE A 41 -4.19 -1.17 5.49
C PHE A 41 -4.46 -2.65 5.69
N ILE A 42 -5.39 -3.22 4.91
CA ILE A 42 -5.62 -4.68 4.92
C ILE A 42 -4.31 -5.41 4.56
N ALA A 43 -3.60 -4.95 3.54
CA ALA A 43 -2.33 -5.54 3.15
C ALA A 43 -1.26 -5.44 4.25
N ILE A 44 -1.11 -4.26 4.86
CA ILE A 44 -0.20 -4.08 5.98
C ILE A 44 -0.53 -5.10 7.07
N GLY A 45 -1.81 -5.24 7.42
CA GLY A 45 -2.28 -6.22 8.41
C GLY A 45 -1.81 -7.64 8.12
N LEU A 46 -1.88 -8.08 6.86
CA LEU A 46 -1.38 -9.39 6.44
C LEU A 46 0.15 -9.52 6.61
N THR A 47 0.90 -8.45 6.32
CA THR A 47 2.38 -8.47 6.45
C THR A 47 2.88 -8.41 7.89
N LEU A 48 2.11 -7.85 8.82
CA LEU A 48 2.49 -7.75 10.23
C LEU A 48 2.66 -9.10 10.91
N ALA A 49 1.96 -10.15 10.45
CA ALA A 49 2.10 -11.50 10.99
C ALA A 49 3.47 -12.15 10.67
N VAL A 50 4.19 -11.66 9.64
CA VAL A 50 5.47 -12.22 9.21
C VAL A 50 6.54 -12.10 10.29
N SER A 51 6.59 -10.96 10.99
CA SER A 51 7.59 -10.70 12.04
C SER A 51 7.49 -11.70 13.21
N PRO A 52 6.36 -11.81 13.95
CA PRO A 52 6.27 -12.72 15.08
C PRO A 52 6.40 -14.19 14.69
N LEU A 53 5.88 -14.61 13.54
CA LEU A 53 6.05 -15.99 13.04
C LEU A 53 7.52 -16.31 12.75
N THR A 54 8.25 -15.34 12.21
CA THR A 54 9.69 -15.49 11.95
C THR A 54 10.48 -15.51 13.26
N SER A 55 10.21 -14.60 14.20
CA SER A 55 10.87 -14.58 15.51
C SER A 55 10.63 -15.88 16.30
N GLN A 56 9.41 -16.44 16.29
CA GLN A 56 9.11 -17.72 16.92
C GLN A 56 9.91 -18.88 16.27
N ALA A 57 9.99 -18.91 14.94
CA ALA A 57 10.77 -19.92 14.22
C ALA A 57 12.27 -19.83 14.52
N LEU A 58 12.80 -18.60 14.63
CA LEU A 58 14.19 -18.34 15.00
C LEU A 58 14.49 -18.79 16.43
N GLY A 59 13.64 -18.43 17.40
CA GLY A 59 13.77 -18.88 18.80
C GLY A 59 13.74 -20.39 18.96
N GLY A 60 12.97 -21.09 18.13
CA GLY A 60 12.94 -22.56 18.07
C GLY A 60 14.10 -23.21 17.30
N LYS A 61 15.08 -22.45 16.79
CA LYS A 61 16.15 -22.91 15.89
C LYS A 61 15.65 -23.56 14.59
N LYS A 62 14.40 -23.28 14.18
CA LYS A 62 13.74 -23.86 13.00
C LYS A 62 13.89 -22.95 11.78
N GLN A 63 15.13 -22.80 11.29
CA GLN A 63 15.46 -21.96 10.12
C GLN A 63 14.65 -22.30 8.85
N ARG A 64 14.26 -23.57 8.69
CA ARG A 64 13.40 -24.00 7.57
C ARG A 64 12.02 -23.34 7.62
N ILE A 65 11.45 -23.19 8.81
CA ILE A 65 10.14 -22.56 9.00
C ILE A 65 10.22 -21.06 8.73
N ALA A 66 11.28 -20.38 9.19
CA ALA A 66 11.50 -18.96 8.88
C ALA A 66 11.49 -18.71 7.35
N ARG A 67 12.21 -19.51 6.57
CA ARG A 67 12.20 -19.41 5.09
C ARG A 67 10.84 -19.73 4.47
N GLN A 68 10.04 -20.60 5.08
CA GLN A 68 8.69 -20.91 4.62
C GLN A 68 7.74 -19.74 4.88
N VAL A 69 7.83 -19.09 6.04
CA VAL A 69 7.07 -17.89 6.39
C VAL A 69 7.36 -16.77 5.40
N LEU A 70 8.63 -16.52 5.07
CA LEU A 70 9.01 -15.52 4.05
C LEU A 70 8.36 -15.81 2.70
N ARG A 71 8.47 -17.05 2.20
CA ARG A 71 7.93 -17.45 0.90
C ARG A 71 6.41 -17.32 0.87
N MET A 72 5.73 -17.77 1.92
CA MET A 72 4.28 -17.64 2.04
C MET A 72 3.86 -16.17 2.15
N GLY A 73 4.60 -15.35 2.87
CA GLY A 73 4.40 -13.90 2.92
C GLY A 73 4.49 -13.26 1.54
N ILE A 74 5.51 -13.60 0.75
CA ILE A 74 5.66 -13.09 -0.62
C ILE A 74 4.50 -13.55 -1.51
N TRP A 75 4.08 -14.82 -1.42
CA TRP A 75 2.91 -15.31 -2.17
C TRP A 75 1.62 -14.58 -1.79
N MET A 76 1.38 -14.33 -0.51
CA MET A 76 0.23 -13.56 -0.04
C MET A 76 0.29 -12.11 -0.52
N ALA A 77 1.46 -11.46 -0.43
CA ALA A 77 1.67 -10.10 -0.91
C ALA A 77 1.42 -9.98 -2.43
N LEU A 78 1.91 -10.94 -3.21
CA LEU A 78 1.71 -10.97 -4.65
C LEU A 78 0.24 -11.20 -5.00
N LEU A 79 -0.40 -12.22 -4.41
CA LEU A 79 -1.80 -12.54 -4.69
C LEU A 79 -2.72 -11.37 -4.31
N TYR A 80 -2.59 -10.87 -3.09
CA TYR A 80 -3.39 -9.74 -2.62
C TYR A 80 -3.10 -8.46 -3.43
N GLY A 81 -1.83 -8.16 -3.69
CA GLY A 81 -1.42 -6.99 -4.48
C GLY A 81 -1.89 -7.03 -5.94
N ILE A 82 -2.03 -8.22 -6.54
CA ILE A 82 -2.63 -8.36 -7.88
C ILE A 82 -4.16 -8.20 -7.78
N MET A 83 -4.79 -8.78 -6.75
CA MET A 83 -6.24 -8.66 -6.55
C MET A 83 -6.68 -7.21 -6.36
N THR A 84 -5.87 -6.37 -5.73
CA THR A 84 -6.18 -4.94 -5.55
C THR A 84 -6.06 -4.13 -6.85
N ILE A 85 -5.38 -4.63 -7.89
CA ILE A 85 -5.33 -3.93 -9.20
C ILE A 85 -6.73 -3.83 -9.81
N ILE A 86 -7.56 -4.87 -9.67
CA ILE A 86 -8.90 -4.93 -10.30
C ILE A 86 -9.79 -3.75 -9.88
N PRO A 87 -10.05 -3.49 -8.58
CA PRO A 87 -10.86 -2.35 -8.17
C PRO A 87 -10.18 -1.01 -8.48
N MET A 88 -8.85 -0.93 -8.47
CA MET A 88 -8.16 0.32 -8.81
C MET A 88 -8.21 0.64 -10.30
N TRP A 89 -8.19 -0.37 -11.16
CA TRP A 89 -8.34 -0.22 -12.61
C TRP A 89 -9.72 0.30 -12.99
N HIS A 90 -10.75 -0.13 -12.26
CA HIS A 90 -12.14 0.34 -12.41
C HIS A 90 -12.46 1.51 -11.46
N GLY A 91 -11.44 2.24 -11.02
CA GLY A 91 -11.55 3.31 -10.04
C GLY A 91 -12.55 4.40 -10.44
N GLU A 92 -12.54 4.82 -11.70
CA GLU A 92 -13.47 5.81 -12.25
C GLU A 92 -14.94 5.39 -12.05
N ALA A 93 -15.28 4.18 -12.48
CA ALA A 93 -16.65 3.65 -12.39
C ALA A 93 -17.11 3.53 -10.93
N ILE A 94 -16.22 3.13 -10.02
CA ILE A 94 -16.50 3.06 -8.59
C ILE A 94 -16.74 4.45 -8.01
N LEU A 95 -15.92 5.44 -8.38
CA LEU A 95 -16.07 6.82 -7.92
C LEU A 95 -17.37 7.46 -8.46
N LEU A 96 -17.68 7.25 -9.73
CA LEU A 96 -18.95 7.69 -10.34
C LEU A 96 -20.16 7.05 -9.65
N TRP A 97 -20.08 5.77 -9.30
CA TRP A 97 -21.13 5.08 -8.55
C TRP A 97 -21.30 5.67 -7.13
N MET A 98 -20.22 6.14 -6.52
CA MET A 98 -20.24 6.89 -5.25
C MET A 98 -20.72 8.34 -5.40
N ARG A 99 -21.20 8.76 -6.58
CA ARG A 99 -21.66 10.13 -6.89
C ARG A 99 -20.56 11.19 -6.76
N GLN A 100 -19.31 10.84 -7.07
CA GLN A 100 -18.24 11.83 -7.24
C GLN A 100 -18.46 12.66 -8.51
N ASP A 101 -17.84 13.84 -8.54
CA ASP A 101 -17.79 14.67 -9.74
C ASP A 101 -17.07 13.91 -10.87
N PRO A 102 -17.64 13.84 -12.10
CA PRO A 102 -17.01 13.16 -13.22
C PRO A 102 -15.60 13.65 -13.56
N ALA A 103 -15.34 14.96 -13.47
CA ALA A 103 -14.03 15.52 -13.78
C ALA A 103 -12.96 15.07 -12.75
N ILE A 104 -13.35 15.00 -11.47
CA ILE A 104 -12.49 14.51 -10.39
C ILE A 104 -12.31 13.00 -10.50
N ALA A 105 -13.37 12.26 -10.86
CA ALA A 105 -13.34 10.80 -10.99
C ALA A 105 -12.38 10.33 -12.10
N GLU A 106 -12.38 11.01 -13.25
CA GLU A 106 -11.48 10.72 -14.37
C GLU A 106 -10.01 10.94 -13.96
N GLN A 107 -9.70 12.09 -13.36
CA GLN A 107 -8.34 12.37 -12.88
C GLN A 107 -7.91 11.40 -11.78
N ALA A 108 -8.79 11.09 -10.82
CA ALA A 108 -8.51 10.16 -9.74
C ALA A 108 -8.27 8.73 -10.26
N ALA A 109 -8.89 8.33 -11.37
CA ALA A 109 -8.69 7.02 -11.97
C ALA A 109 -7.24 6.81 -12.44
N LEU A 110 -6.61 7.85 -13.00
CA LEU A 110 -5.19 7.80 -13.39
C LEU A 110 -4.30 7.58 -12.17
N TYR A 111 -4.55 8.30 -11.07
CA TYR A 111 -3.84 8.08 -9.79
C TYR A 111 -4.05 6.64 -9.28
N LEU A 112 -5.29 6.15 -9.29
CA LEU A 112 -5.62 4.80 -8.81
C LEU A 112 -4.93 3.70 -9.63
N GLN A 113 -4.91 3.81 -10.96
CA GLN A 113 -4.24 2.85 -11.83
C GLN A 113 -2.73 2.79 -11.57
N LEU A 114 -2.08 3.96 -11.45
CA LEU A 114 -0.65 4.05 -11.16
C LEU A 114 -0.31 3.49 -9.77
N MET A 115 -1.10 3.86 -8.75
CA MET A 115 -0.92 3.34 -7.38
C MET A 115 -1.19 1.83 -7.31
N GLY A 116 -2.19 1.34 -8.04
CA GLY A 116 -2.55 -0.08 -8.11
C GLY A 116 -1.44 -0.94 -8.66
N LEU A 117 -0.79 -0.51 -9.75
CA LEU A 117 0.37 -1.21 -10.31
C LEU A 117 1.56 -1.30 -9.34
N GLY A 118 1.70 -0.31 -8.44
CA GLY A 118 2.75 -0.27 -7.41
C GLY A 118 2.46 -1.13 -6.17
N MET A 119 1.19 -1.52 -5.93
CA MET A 119 0.80 -2.28 -4.73
C MET A 119 1.57 -3.61 -4.54
N PRO A 120 1.67 -4.52 -5.52
CA PRO A 120 2.33 -5.81 -5.30
C PRO A 120 3.79 -5.63 -4.87
N PHE A 121 4.51 -4.68 -5.47
CA PHE A 121 5.90 -4.36 -5.11
C PHE A 121 6.00 -3.78 -3.69
N THR A 122 5.07 -2.90 -3.33
CA THR A 122 5.01 -2.28 -2.01
C THR A 122 4.79 -3.33 -0.91
N PHE A 123 3.91 -4.30 -1.15
CA PHE A 123 3.63 -5.36 -0.17
C PHE A 123 4.77 -6.36 -0.05
N ILE A 124 5.44 -6.70 -1.16
CA ILE A 124 6.66 -7.51 -1.11
C ILE A 124 7.72 -6.81 -0.26
N PHE A 125 7.91 -5.49 -0.44
CA PHE A 125 8.83 -4.71 0.38
C PHE A 125 8.47 -4.79 1.88
N PHE A 126 7.18 -4.67 2.23
CA PHE A 126 6.74 -4.82 3.63
C PHE A 126 7.00 -6.20 4.19
N VAL A 127 6.78 -7.28 3.43
CA VAL A 127 7.11 -8.65 3.87
C VAL A 127 8.60 -8.78 4.15
N LEU A 128 9.45 -8.34 3.23
CA LEU A 128 10.91 -8.40 3.37
C LEU A 128 11.37 -7.58 4.58
N ARG A 129 10.85 -6.37 4.74
CA ARG A 129 11.13 -5.50 5.89
C ARG A 129 10.75 -6.16 7.21
N ASN A 130 9.54 -6.72 7.32
CA ASN A 130 9.09 -7.39 8.54
C ASN A 130 9.90 -8.67 8.83
N TYR A 131 10.29 -9.41 7.80
CA TYR A 131 11.15 -10.58 7.94
C TYR A 131 12.54 -10.22 8.47
N ILE A 132 13.17 -9.16 7.95
CA ILE A 132 14.48 -8.68 8.40
C ILE A 132 14.38 -8.15 9.84
N SER A 133 13.32 -7.40 10.16
CA SER A 133 13.10 -6.88 11.51
C SER A 133 12.98 -7.97 12.57
N ALA A 134 12.61 -9.21 12.21
CA ALA A 134 12.51 -10.33 13.14
C ALA A 134 13.88 -10.89 13.58
N TYR A 135 14.97 -10.51 12.91
CA TYR A 135 16.35 -10.88 13.27
C TYR A 135 17.03 -9.87 14.21
N GLN A 136 16.42 -8.71 14.41
CA GLN A 136 16.87 -7.67 15.34
C GLN A 136 16.20 -7.85 16.69
#